data_AF-A0A534JVJ4-F1
#
_entry.id   AF-A0A534JVJ4-F1
#
_cell.length_a   1.000
_cell.length_b   1.000
_cell.length_c   1.000
_cell.angle_alpha   90.00
_cell.angle_beta   90.00
_cell.angle_gamma   90.00
#
_symmetry.space_group_name_H-M   'P 1'
#
loop_
_entity.id
_entity.type
_entity.pdbx_description
1 polymer ?
#
loop_
_entity_poly.entity_id
_entity_poly.type
_entity_poly.pdbx_seq_one_letter_code
_entity_poly.pdbx_strand_id
1 'polypeptide(L)'
;MPTATDLAPLVNAYTIGTGPTKTISIPNASALAALQDVTVPGTLIKKQVIALNPRTGRRQVSLGARGGTYGIETDGDLHFCLGARPLQPHITCELQNAKAWLATFQSAVGQPITVAGFFRCLFEHPGFASNDDAHIFEIHPVRAVTLAGQILPFNVDIPEQRSIHTWTSPHPLNDQDGRIRVAYDQSKDTWTFANMDGKDENYVRVAGLVSNVNLNVSGGAPATFTFTSPDIGHPIQALCLQGTTAARQLRQLISNAVTMIALRNIDLQQALANRYVINLLAIDIRTGG
;
A
#
# COMPACT_ATOMS: atom_id res chain seq x y z
N MET A 1 3.36 0.23 -19.59
CA MET A 1 2.86 0.07 -18.21
C MET A 1 2.65 -1.42 -17.97
N PRO A 2 3.06 -1.95 -16.80
CA PRO A 2 2.95 -3.38 -16.53
C PRO A 2 1.48 -3.82 -16.44
N THR A 3 1.17 -5.00 -16.96
CA THR A 3 -0.14 -5.65 -16.79
C THR A 3 -0.17 -6.47 -15.49
N ALA A 4 -1.33 -6.95 -15.08
CA ALA A 4 -1.45 -7.88 -13.97
C ALA A 4 -0.67 -9.19 -14.21
N THR A 5 -0.53 -9.62 -15.47
CA THR A 5 0.30 -10.78 -15.84
C THR A 5 1.77 -10.55 -15.54
N ASP A 6 2.25 -9.32 -15.72
CA ASP A 6 3.66 -8.95 -15.48
C ASP A 6 3.91 -8.68 -14.00
N LEU A 7 3.01 -7.94 -13.35
CA LEU A 7 3.21 -7.42 -12.01
C LEU A 7 2.85 -8.43 -10.92
N ALA A 8 1.81 -9.26 -11.09
CA ALA A 8 1.38 -10.20 -10.06
C ALA A 8 2.50 -11.22 -9.69
N PRO A 9 3.27 -11.80 -10.63
CA PRO A 9 4.41 -12.64 -10.28
C PRO A 9 5.48 -11.87 -9.50
N LEU A 10 5.79 -10.63 -9.89
CA LEU A 10 6.83 -9.81 -9.27
C LEU A 10 6.51 -9.48 -7.80
N VAL A 11 5.29 -8.99 -7.54
CA VAL A 11 4.87 -8.59 -6.19
C VAL A 11 4.72 -9.78 -5.23
N ASN A 12 4.60 -10.99 -5.77
CA ASN A 12 4.53 -12.24 -5.00
C ASN A 12 5.85 -13.01 -4.94
N ALA A 13 6.90 -12.53 -5.60
CA ALA A 13 8.18 -13.26 -5.69
C ALA A 13 8.99 -13.22 -4.37
N TYR A 14 8.57 -12.40 -3.40
CA TYR A 14 9.29 -12.28 -2.14
C TYR A 14 9.26 -13.59 -1.33
N THR A 15 10.31 -13.80 -0.54
CA THR A 15 10.46 -14.91 0.40
C THR A 15 10.60 -14.39 1.82
N ILE A 16 10.33 -15.27 2.78
CA ILE A 16 10.45 -14.98 4.21
C ILE A 16 11.43 -15.94 4.88
N GLY A 17 12.14 -15.45 5.90
CA GLY A 17 12.91 -16.24 6.85
C GLY A 17 12.29 -16.14 8.24
N THR A 18 11.97 -17.28 8.86
CA THR A 18 11.39 -17.35 10.22
C THR A 18 12.41 -17.72 11.29
N GLY A 19 13.70 -17.44 11.04
CA GLY A 19 14.76 -17.65 12.03
C GLY A 19 14.65 -16.67 13.21
N PRO A 20 15.61 -16.70 14.14
CA PRO A 20 15.64 -15.77 15.28
C PRO A 20 15.55 -14.31 14.85
N THR A 21 16.18 -13.98 13.72
CA THR A 21 15.94 -12.75 12.98
C THR A 21 15.00 -13.05 11.82
N LYS A 22 13.78 -12.53 11.91
CA LYS A 22 12.82 -12.56 10.80
C LYS A 22 13.35 -11.74 9.63
N THR A 23 13.20 -12.27 8.42
CA THR A 23 13.62 -11.58 7.18
C THR A 23 12.55 -11.64 6.10
N ILE A 24 12.54 -10.62 5.24
CA ILE A 24 11.75 -10.55 4.01
C ILE A 24 12.72 -10.20 2.88
N SER A 25 12.84 -11.08 1.89
CA SER A 25 13.73 -10.87 0.73
C SER A 25 12.91 -10.65 -0.53
N ILE A 26 13.15 -9.55 -1.24
CA ILE A 26 12.34 -9.09 -2.36
C ILE A 26 13.24 -8.97 -3.60
N PRO A 27 13.07 -9.81 -4.63
CA PRO A 27 13.80 -9.69 -5.90
C PRO A 27 13.19 -8.60 -6.80
N ASN A 28 13.93 -8.18 -7.83
CA ASN A 28 13.53 -7.12 -8.77
C ASN A 28 13.27 -5.77 -8.07
N ALA A 29 14.08 -5.48 -7.06
CA ALA A 29 13.95 -4.31 -6.20
C ALA A 29 13.92 -3.00 -7.00
N SER A 30 14.83 -2.81 -7.95
CA SER A 30 14.90 -1.60 -8.77
C SER A 30 13.62 -1.35 -9.59
N ALA A 31 13.03 -2.42 -10.14
CA ALA A 31 11.78 -2.34 -10.90
C ALA A 31 10.59 -1.99 -10.01
N LEU A 32 10.52 -2.57 -8.81
CA LEU A 32 9.47 -2.28 -7.82
C LEU A 32 9.59 -0.86 -7.25
N ALA A 33 10.81 -0.37 -7.01
CA ALA A 33 11.06 0.99 -6.53
C ALA A 33 10.61 2.08 -7.50
N ALA A 34 10.57 1.78 -8.80
CA ALA A 34 10.13 2.70 -9.83
C ALA A 34 8.60 2.85 -9.91
N LEU A 35 7.84 2.01 -9.18
CA LEU A 35 6.39 2.06 -9.14
C LEU A 35 5.91 2.97 -8.01
N GLN A 36 4.95 3.86 -8.32
CA GLN A 36 4.36 4.75 -7.32
C GLN A 36 2.88 5.04 -7.60
N ASP A 37 2.54 5.75 -8.67
CA ASP A 37 1.16 5.84 -9.18
C ASP A 37 1.08 4.96 -10.42
N VAL A 38 0.29 3.88 -10.34
CA VAL A 38 0.25 2.83 -11.35
C VAL A 38 -1.12 2.75 -12.01
N THR A 39 -1.15 2.24 -13.24
CA THR A 39 -2.38 1.88 -13.94
C THR A 39 -2.16 0.51 -14.57
N VAL A 40 -2.85 -0.49 -14.01
CA VAL A 40 -2.58 -1.91 -14.25
C VAL A 40 -3.82 -2.58 -14.85
N PRO A 41 -3.78 -2.97 -16.14
CA PRO A 41 -4.84 -3.77 -16.74
C PRO A 41 -4.73 -5.24 -16.34
N GLY A 42 -5.86 -5.91 -16.17
CA GLY A 42 -5.96 -7.32 -15.83
C GLY A 42 -7.41 -7.82 -15.81
N THR A 43 -7.64 -8.86 -15.00
CA THR A 43 -8.96 -9.46 -14.78
C THR A 43 -9.35 -9.26 -13.32
N LEU A 44 -10.60 -8.84 -13.08
CA LEU A 44 -11.18 -8.83 -11.74
C LEU A 44 -11.49 -10.28 -11.34
N ILE A 45 -10.73 -10.87 -10.43
CA ILE A 45 -10.91 -12.28 -10.03
C ILE A 45 -11.53 -12.38 -8.65
N LYS A 46 -12.29 -13.46 -8.40
CA LYS A 46 -12.88 -13.75 -7.08
C LYS A 46 -11.88 -13.49 -5.96
N LYS A 47 -12.37 -13.05 -4.79
CA LYS A 47 -11.53 -12.90 -3.60
C LYS A 47 -10.80 -14.21 -3.36
N GLN A 48 -9.49 -14.12 -3.25
CA GLN A 48 -8.61 -15.24 -3.02
C GLN A 48 -7.52 -14.79 -2.06
N VAL A 49 -6.95 -15.74 -1.35
CA VAL A 49 -5.91 -15.52 -0.35
C VAL A 49 -4.67 -16.29 -0.74
N ILE A 50 -3.51 -15.81 -0.30
CA ILE A 50 -2.21 -16.42 -0.55
C ILE A 50 -1.66 -16.94 0.76
N ALA A 51 -1.62 -18.25 0.94
CA ALA A 51 -0.88 -18.86 2.03
C ALA A 51 0.59 -19.01 1.61
N LEU A 52 1.51 -18.54 2.43
CA LEU A 52 2.95 -18.78 2.26
C LEU A 52 3.42 -19.80 3.30
N ASN A 53 3.97 -20.93 2.85
CA ASN A 53 4.55 -21.91 3.76
C ASN A 53 5.95 -21.43 4.20
N PRO A 54 6.16 -21.05 5.47
CA PRO A 54 7.41 -20.43 5.91
C PRO A 54 8.62 -21.38 5.86
N ARG A 55 8.39 -22.70 5.85
CA ARG A 55 9.48 -23.70 5.80
C ARG A 55 9.98 -23.95 4.37
N THR A 56 9.08 -23.86 3.40
CA THR A 56 9.38 -24.24 2.01
C THR A 56 9.41 -23.04 1.05
N GLY A 57 8.93 -21.87 1.49
CA GLY A 57 8.72 -20.69 0.64
C GLY A 57 7.64 -20.89 -0.42
N ARG A 58 6.91 -22.01 -0.41
CA ARG A 58 5.88 -22.29 -1.41
C ARG A 58 4.60 -21.52 -1.11
N ARG A 59 4.04 -20.89 -2.14
CA ARG A 59 2.74 -20.23 -2.10
C ARG A 59 1.63 -21.18 -2.52
N GLN A 60 0.50 -21.09 -1.84
CA GLN A 60 -0.75 -21.71 -2.24
C GLN A 60 -1.81 -20.63 -2.30
N VAL A 61 -2.52 -20.57 -3.44
CA VAL A 61 -3.64 -19.65 -3.63
C VAL A 61 -4.94 -20.44 -3.51
N SER A 62 -5.87 -19.93 -2.73
CA SER A 62 -7.21 -20.51 -2.56
C SER A 62 -8.26 -19.42 -2.58
N LEU A 63 -9.52 -19.80 -2.84
CA LEU A 63 -10.62 -18.86 -2.68
C LEU A 63 -10.72 -18.40 -1.23
N GLY A 64 -11.02 -17.11 -1.04
CA GLY A 64 -11.30 -16.54 0.26
C GLY A 64 -12.62 -17.04 0.83
N ALA A 65 -13.05 -16.44 1.94
CA ALA A 65 -14.31 -16.75 2.59
C ALA A 65 -15.50 -16.75 1.61
N ARG A 66 -16.52 -17.56 1.91
CA ARG A 66 -17.76 -17.67 1.11
C ARG A 66 -17.49 -17.94 -0.38
N GLY A 67 -16.50 -18.78 -0.69
CA GLY A 67 -16.15 -19.15 -2.06
C GLY A 67 -15.60 -17.99 -2.90
N GLY A 68 -14.93 -17.04 -2.26
CA GLY A 68 -14.33 -15.86 -2.92
C GLY A 68 -15.31 -14.76 -3.29
N THR A 69 -16.46 -14.71 -2.60
CA THR A 69 -17.39 -13.58 -2.67
C THR A 69 -16.76 -12.38 -1.98
N TYR A 70 -16.84 -11.20 -2.59
CA TYR A 70 -16.39 -9.96 -1.97
C TYR A 70 -17.28 -9.57 -0.80
N GLY A 71 -16.67 -8.95 0.20
CA GLY A 71 -17.33 -8.28 1.30
C GLY A 71 -16.77 -6.88 1.47
N ILE A 72 -17.44 -6.08 2.29
CA ILE A 72 -16.85 -4.88 2.87
C ILE A 72 -16.14 -5.30 4.14
N GLU A 73 -14.86 -4.98 4.24
CA GLU A 73 -14.05 -5.24 5.42
C GLU A 73 -14.47 -4.33 6.57
N THR A 74 -13.97 -4.60 7.76
CA THR A 74 -14.35 -3.83 8.95
C THR A 74 -13.92 -2.36 8.87
N ASP A 75 -12.96 -2.01 8.05
CA ASP A 75 -12.56 -0.62 7.84
C ASP A 75 -13.46 0.17 6.87
N GLY A 76 -14.44 -0.50 6.25
CA GLY A 76 -15.32 0.10 5.24
C GLY A 76 -14.81 -0.10 3.80
N ASP A 77 -13.67 -0.77 3.63
CA ASP A 77 -12.99 -0.91 2.35
C ASP A 77 -13.41 -2.20 1.63
N LEU A 78 -13.21 -2.22 0.31
CA LEU A 78 -13.35 -3.40 -0.52
C LEU A 78 -11.97 -3.87 -0.94
N HIS A 79 -11.59 -5.06 -0.46
CA HIS A 79 -10.32 -5.69 -0.84
C HIS A 79 -10.61 -6.65 -1.99
N PHE A 80 -10.24 -6.27 -3.20
CA PHE A 80 -10.45 -7.09 -4.39
C PHE A 80 -9.13 -7.55 -5.01
N CYS A 81 -9.22 -8.60 -5.83
CA CYS A 81 -8.05 -9.26 -6.40
C CYS A 81 -7.93 -8.92 -7.89
N LEU A 82 -6.80 -8.34 -8.28
CA LEU A 82 -6.44 -8.10 -9.67
C LEU A 82 -5.44 -9.16 -10.13
N GLY A 83 -5.74 -9.93 -11.16
CA GLY A 83 -4.83 -10.95 -11.66
C GLY A 83 -5.03 -11.27 -13.12
N ALA A 84 -4.22 -12.19 -13.66
CA ALA A 84 -4.41 -12.71 -15.01
C ALA A 84 -5.50 -13.79 -15.04
N ARG A 85 -5.50 -14.70 -14.06
CA ARG A 85 -6.40 -15.85 -13.95
C ARG A 85 -6.74 -16.15 -12.49
N PRO A 86 -7.91 -16.76 -12.20
CA PRO A 86 -8.24 -17.21 -10.86
C PRO A 86 -7.25 -18.24 -10.31
N LEU A 87 -7.09 -18.28 -8.99
CA LEU A 87 -6.24 -19.25 -8.26
C LEU A 87 -4.76 -19.21 -8.66
N GLN A 88 -4.30 -18.04 -9.09
CA GLN A 88 -2.89 -17.73 -9.38
C GLN A 88 -2.44 -16.53 -8.54
N PRO A 89 -1.13 -16.25 -8.45
CA PRO A 89 -0.65 -15.00 -7.86
C PRO A 89 -1.40 -13.78 -8.42
N HIS A 90 -1.69 -12.83 -7.55
CA HIS A 90 -2.52 -11.67 -7.83
C HIS A 90 -2.01 -10.45 -7.07
N ILE A 91 -2.55 -9.29 -7.40
CA ILE A 91 -2.28 -8.03 -6.72
C ILE A 91 -3.49 -7.72 -5.85
N THR A 92 -3.27 -7.54 -4.55
CA THR A 92 -4.28 -7.02 -3.63
C THR A 92 -4.55 -5.55 -3.97
N CYS A 93 -5.83 -5.20 -4.11
CA CYS A 93 -6.26 -3.85 -4.40
C CYS A 93 -7.31 -3.43 -3.37
N GLU A 94 -7.17 -2.22 -2.84
CA GLU A 94 -8.04 -1.72 -1.76
C GLU A 94 -8.75 -0.45 -2.21
N LEU A 95 -10.08 -0.55 -2.33
CA LEU A 95 -10.95 0.57 -2.60
C LEU A 95 -11.53 1.07 -1.28
N GLN A 96 -11.29 2.34 -0.97
CA GLN A 96 -11.76 2.93 0.27
C GLN A 96 -13.26 3.23 0.24
N ASN A 97 -13.94 3.12 1.39
CA ASN A 97 -15.34 3.50 1.55
C ASN A 97 -16.26 2.89 0.45
N ALA A 98 -16.07 1.59 0.19
CA ALA A 98 -16.51 0.95 -1.04
C ALA A 98 -17.92 0.37 -1.02
N LYS A 99 -18.70 0.62 0.03
CA LYS A 99 -20.00 -0.03 0.25
C LYS A 99 -20.96 0.09 -0.94
N ALA A 100 -21.02 1.26 -1.58
CA ALA A 100 -21.86 1.50 -2.75
C ALA A 100 -21.40 0.73 -4.01
N TRP A 101 -20.14 0.30 -4.04
CA TRP A 101 -19.50 -0.34 -5.19
C TRP A 101 -19.47 -1.87 -5.10
N LEU A 102 -19.78 -2.45 -3.94
CA LEU A 102 -19.71 -3.90 -3.72
C LEU A 102 -20.48 -4.69 -4.80
N ALA A 103 -21.73 -4.33 -5.08
CA ALA A 103 -22.56 -5.02 -6.07
C ALA A 103 -21.94 -4.96 -7.47
N THR A 104 -21.41 -3.80 -7.86
CA THR A 104 -20.73 -3.60 -9.15
C THR A 104 -19.54 -4.53 -9.29
N PHE A 105 -18.61 -4.53 -8.33
CA PHE A 105 -17.44 -5.39 -8.37
C PHE A 105 -17.81 -6.88 -8.30
N GLN A 106 -18.78 -7.24 -7.46
CA GLN A 106 -19.23 -8.62 -7.33
C GLN A 106 -19.82 -9.16 -8.64
N SER A 107 -20.60 -8.33 -9.36
CA SER A 107 -21.20 -8.71 -10.65
C SER A 107 -20.18 -8.78 -11.79
N ALA A 108 -19.06 -8.07 -11.67
CA ALA A 108 -18.06 -7.95 -12.72
C ALA A 108 -16.88 -8.92 -12.55
N VAL A 109 -16.93 -9.83 -11.58
CA VAL A 109 -15.93 -10.90 -11.45
C VAL A 109 -15.83 -11.69 -12.76
N GLY A 110 -14.59 -11.90 -13.21
CA GLY A 110 -14.24 -12.53 -14.48
C GLY A 110 -14.10 -11.55 -15.65
N GLN A 111 -14.50 -10.29 -15.48
CA GLN A 111 -14.39 -9.27 -16.53
C GLN A 111 -13.00 -8.60 -16.55
N PRO A 112 -12.58 -8.08 -17.71
CA PRO A 112 -11.43 -7.17 -17.79
C PRO A 112 -11.64 -5.93 -16.93
N ILE A 113 -10.60 -5.55 -16.22
CA ILE A 113 -10.54 -4.33 -15.40
C ILE A 113 -9.18 -3.65 -15.58
N THR A 114 -9.14 -2.33 -15.55
CA THR A 114 -7.90 -1.58 -15.37
C THR A 114 -7.96 -0.84 -14.05
N VAL A 115 -6.98 -1.04 -13.17
CA VAL A 115 -6.95 -0.44 -11.84
C VAL A 115 -5.90 0.66 -11.82
N ALA A 116 -6.29 1.87 -11.42
CA ALA A 116 -5.37 2.97 -11.18
C ALA A 116 -5.32 3.29 -9.67
N GLY A 117 -4.13 3.51 -9.14
CA GLY A 117 -3.94 3.77 -7.71
C GLY A 117 -2.47 3.84 -7.30
N PHE A 118 -2.25 4.00 -5.99
CA PHE A 118 -0.91 4.05 -5.43
C PHE A 118 -0.36 2.63 -5.21
N PHE A 119 0.83 2.37 -5.74
CA PHE A 119 1.58 1.14 -5.49
C PHE A 119 2.29 1.27 -4.15
N ARG A 120 1.90 0.41 -3.22
CA ARG A 120 2.32 0.48 -1.82
C ARG A 120 3.06 -0.78 -1.40
N CYS A 121 4.03 -0.61 -0.52
CA CYS A 121 4.74 -1.67 0.18
C CYS A 121 4.55 -1.51 1.70
N LEU A 122 4.03 -2.55 2.35
CA LEU A 122 3.78 -2.61 3.79
C LEU A 122 3.97 -4.05 4.28
N PHE A 123 4.55 -4.24 5.47
CA PHE A 123 4.75 -5.58 6.04
C PHE A 123 3.75 -5.87 7.16
N GLU A 124 2.45 -5.71 6.89
CA GLU A 124 1.38 -6.04 7.86
C GLU A 124 1.09 -7.54 7.90
N HIS A 125 1.06 -8.21 6.74
CA HIS A 125 0.76 -9.64 6.62
C HIS A 125 1.74 -10.38 5.71
N PRO A 126 3.06 -10.37 5.99
CA PRO A 126 4.05 -10.91 5.07
C PRO A 126 4.03 -12.45 4.93
N GLY A 127 3.28 -13.18 5.75
CA GLY A 127 3.27 -14.66 5.74
C GLY A 127 4.04 -15.30 6.89
N PHE A 128 4.38 -14.53 7.93
CA PHE A 128 5.06 -15.08 9.11
C PHE A 128 4.09 -15.92 9.96
N ALA A 129 2.81 -15.59 9.96
CA ALA A 129 1.78 -16.39 10.61
C ALA A 129 1.03 -17.27 9.59
N SER A 130 0.53 -18.42 10.05
CA SER A 130 -0.17 -19.38 9.19
C SER A 130 -1.50 -18.87 8.64
N ASN A 131 -2.06 -17.81 9.25
CA ASN A 131 -3.31 -17.18 8.86
C ASN A 131 -3.12 -15.84 8.13
N ASP A 132 -1.88 -15.45 7.84
CA ASP A 132 -1.60 -14.26 7.02
C ASP A 132 -2.09 -14.49 5.58
N ASP A 133 -2.76 -13.49 5.01
CA ASP A 133 -2.86 -13.37 3.56
C ASP A 133 -1.54 -12.80 3.06
N ALA A 134 -0.62 -13.66 2.64
CA ALA A 134 0.79 -13.35 2.42
C ALA A 134 1.00 -12.40 1.22
N HIS A 135 0.77 -11.11 1.44
CA HIS A 135 1.06 -10.02 0.52
C HIS A 135 1.76 -8.88 1.27
N ILE A 136 2.69 -8.22 0.58
CA ILE A 136 3.43 -7.06 1.10
C ILE A 136 3.37 -5.87 0.16
N PHE A 137 2.76 -6.06 -1.01
CA PHE A 137 2.57 -5.06 -2.04
C PHE A 137 1.11 -5.06 -2.46
N GLU A 138 0.60 -3.86 -2.71
CA GLU A 138 -0.80 -3.65 -3.04
C GLU A 138 -0.97 -2.41 -3.90
N ILE A 139 -2.16 -2.28 -4.49
CA ILE A 139 -2.64 -1.00 -5.02
C ILE A 139 -3.60 -0.42 -3.98
N HIS A 140 -3.10 0.48 -3.15
CA HIS A 140 -3.85 1.12 -2.07
C HIS A 140 -3.39 2.58 -1.90
N PRO A 141 -4.27 3.58 -2.12
CA PRO A 141 -5.69 3.43 -2.46
C PRO A 141 -5.88 3.27 -3.96
N VAL A 142 -6.94 2.56 -4.32
CA VAL A 142 -7.47 2.58 -5.69
C VAL A 142 -8.21 3.91 -5.90
N ARG A 143 -7.78 4.68 -6.91
CA ARG A 143 -8.36 6.00 -7.25
C ARG A 143 -9.32 5.95 -8.43
N ALA A 144 -9.17 4.95 -9.29
CA ALA A 144 -10.12 4.71 -10.37
C ALA A 144 -10.02 3.27 -10.86
N VAL A 145 -11.11 2.76 -11.43
CA VAL A 145 -11.08 1.57 -12.27
C VAL A 145 -11.73 1.83 -13.61
N THR A 146 -11.25 1.17 -14.66
CA THR A 146 -11.99 1.02 -15.91
C THR A 146 -12.61 -0.35 -15.93
N LEU A 147 -13.93 -0.43 -15.94
CA LEU A 147 -14.70 -1.67 -15.89
C LEU A 147 -15.82 -1.61 -16.93
N ALA A 148 -15.95 -2.65 -17.76
CA ALA A 148 -16.90 -2.68 -18.88
C ALA A 148 -16.81 -1.43 -19.80
N GLY A 149 -15.60 -0.89 -20.00
CA GLY A 149 -15.35 0.30 -20.81
C GLY A 149 -15.70 1.63 -20.12
N GLN A 150 -16.20 1.62 -18.89
CA GLN A 150 -16.51 2.82 -18.11
C GLN A 150 -15.42 3.11 -17.09
N ILE A 151 -14.96 4.36 -17.03
CA ILE A 151 -14.06 4.82 -15.98
C ILE A 151 -14.89 5.21 -14.76
N LEU A 152 -14.66 4.54 -13.64
CA LEU A 152 -15.25 4.79 -12.34
C LEU A 152 -14.19 5.42 -11.44
N PRO A 153 -14.22 6.74 -11.21
CA PRO A 153 -13.32 7.41 -10.27
C PRO A 153 -13.81 7.22 -8.82
N PHE A 154 -12.87 7.23 -7.89
CA PHE A 154 -13.15 7.09 -6.46
C PHE A 154 -12.47 8.19 -5.66
N ASN A 155 -13.16 8.65 -4.62
CA ASN A 155 -12.56 9.55 -3.66
C ASN A 155 -11.73 8.73 -2.68
N VAL A 156 -10.46 9.12 -2.54
CA VAL A 156 -9.63 8.73 -1.41
C VAL A 156 -10.10 9.57 -0.22
N ASP A 157 -10.62 8.92 0.81
CA ASP A 157 -11.27 9.57 1.95
C ASP A 157 -10.83 8.90 3.26
N ILE A 158 -11.15 9.54 4.38
CA ILE A 158 -10.77 9.10 5.72
C ILE A 158 -11.40 7.71 5.98
N PRO A 159 -10.62 6.70 6.39
CA PRO A 159 -11.16 5.39 6.75
C PRO A 159 -11.97 5.46 8.06
N GLU A 160 -12.66 4.37 8.41
CA GLU A 160 -13.29 4.28 9.73
C GLU A 160 -12.27 4.52 10.86
N GLN A 161 -12.69 5.24 11.91
CA GLN A 161 -11.80 5.64 13.03
C GLN A 161 -11.08 4.45 13.68
N ARG A 162 -11.72 3.29 13.75
CA ARG A 162 -11.13 2.06 14.32
C ARG A 162 -9.93 1.53 13.52
N SER A 163 -9.81 1.91 12.26
CA SER A 163 -8.76 1.48 11.35
C SER A 163 -7.51 2.36 11.43
N ILE A 164 -7.61 3.52 12.09
CA ILE A 164 -6.50 4.44 12.29
C ILE A 164 -5.76 4.03 13.55
N HIS A 165 -4.59 3.42 13.36
CA HIS A 165 -3.87 2.74 14.43
C HIS A 165 -3.48 3.69 15.56
N THR A 166 -2.97 4.89 15.26
CA THR A 166 -2.57 5.83 16.30
C THR A 166 -3.73 6.41 17.11
N TRP A 167 -4.99 6.20 16.69
CA TRP A 167 -6.17 6.49 17.52
C TRP A 167 -6.53 5.38 18.49
N THR A 168 -6.36 4.12 18.09
CA THR A 168 -6.72 2.96 18.92
C THR A 168 -5.57 2.48 19.81
N SER A 169 -4.32 2.70 19.39
CA SER A 169 -3.10 2.39 20.13
C SER A 169 -2.00 3.43 19.88
N PRO A 170 -2.07 4.62 20.51
CA PRO A 170 -1.12 5.71 20.30
C PRO A 170 0.32 5.33 20.67
N HIS A 171 1.26 5.51 19.74
CA HIS A 171 2.70 5.35 19.96
C HIS A 171 3.49 6.10 18.87
N PRO A 172 4.80 6.37 19.04
CA PRO A 172 5.64 6.93 17.98
C PRO A 172 5.69 6.02 16.75
N LEU A 173 5.52 6.61 15.56
CA LEU A 173 5.51 5.87 14.30
C LEU A 173 6.85 5.21 13.95
N ASN A 174 7.94 5.69 14.57
CA ASN A 174 9.28 5.16 14.37
C ASN A 174 9.68 4.07 15.38
N ASP A 175 8.78 3.64 16.27
CA ASP A 175 9.07 2.66 17.33
C ASP A 175 9.71 1.37 16.78
N GLN A 176 9.28 0.96 15.59
CA GLN A 176 9.79 -0.24 14.94
C GLN A 176 10.94 0.04 13.97
N ASP A 177 11.10 1.28 13.51
CA ASP A 177 11.99 1.62 12.39
C ASP A 177 13.46 1.39 12.77
N GLY A 178 13.86 1.76 13.98
CA GLY A 178 15.25 1.72 14.44
C GLY A 178 15.86 0.30 14.55
N ARG A 179 15.02 -0.75 14.61
CA ARG A 179 15.49 -2.15 14.64
C ARG A 179 15.59 -2.76 13.24
N ILE A 180 14.84 -2.24 12.27
CA ILE A 180 14.75 -2.80 10.92
C ILE A 180 16.04 -2.45 10.16
N ARG A 181 16.62 -3.45 9.53
CA ARG A 181 17.79 -3.28 8.66
C ARG A 181 17.40 -3.64 7.25
N VAL A 182 17.76 -2.80 6.29
CA VAL A 182 17.61 -3.11 4.87
C VAL A 182 18.97 -3.18 4.22
N ALA A 183 19.18 -4.23 3.42
CA ALA A 183 20.32 -4.38 2.55
C ALA A 183 19.84 -4.57 1.11
N TYR A 184 20.45 -3.86 0.18
CA TYR A 184 20.23 -3.98 -1.26
C TYR A 184 21.46 -4.62 -1.92
N ASP A 185 21.29 -5.83 -2.43
CA ASP A 185 22.28 -6.49 -3.29
C ASP A 185 22.05 -6.06 -4.74
N GLN A 186 22.79 -5.04 -5.18
CA GLN A 186 22.69 -4.50 -6.53
C GLN A 186 23.03 -5.54 -7.61
N SER A 187 23.91 -6.51 -7.32
CA SER A 187 24.30 -7.54 -8.29
C SER A 187 23.18 -8.55 -8.58
N LYS A 188 22.26 -8.73 -7.61
CA LYS A 188 21.10 -9.62 -7.71
C LYS A 188 19.77 -8.88 -7.80
N ASP A 189 19.82 -7.55 -7.83
CA ASP A 189 18.65 -6.66 -7.71
C ASP A 189 17.66 -7.11 -6.61
N THR A 190 18.16 -7.33 -5.40
CA THR A 190 17.37 -7.91 -4.30
C THR A 190 17.49 -7.09 -3.02
N TRP A 191 16.36 -6.76 -2.40
CA TRP A 191 16.33 -6.28 -1.02
C TRP A 191 16.26 -7.43 -0.03
N THR A 192 16.88 -7.25 1.13
CA THR A 192 16.65 -8.06 2.33
C THR A 192 16.36 -7.14 3.50
N PHE A 193 15.13 -7.21 4.00
CA PHE A 193 14.72 -6.55 5.25
C PHE A 193 14.87 -7.56 6.39
N ALA A 194 15.50 -7.14 7.49
CA ALA A 194 15.75 -7.96 8.67
C ALA A 194 15.22 -7.28 9.93
N ASN A 195 14.90 -8.09 10.95
CA ASN A 195 14.26 -7.67 12.21
C ASN A 195 12.87 -7.07 12.03
N MET A 196 12.18 -7.46 10.96
CA MET A 196 10.79 -7.09 10.73
C MET A 196 9.87 -8.14 11.36
N ASP A 197 9.01 -7.76 12.30
CA ASP A 197 8.10 -8.72 12.94
C ASP A 197 6.79 -8.95 12.18
N GLY A 198 6.49 -8.10 11.20
CA GLY A 198 5.34 -8.21 10.31
C GLY A 198 4.07 -7.63 10.93
N LYS A 199 4.15 -6.45 11.55
CA LYS A 199 3.05 -5.75 12.22
C LYS A 199 3.11 -4.25 11.95
N ASP A 200 3.25 -3.89 10.69
CA ASP A 200 3.18 -2.49 10.29
C ASP A 200 1.76 -1.94 10.44
N GLU A 201 1.67 -0.64 10.70
CA GLU A 201 0.40 0.07 10.80
C GLU A 201 -0.08 0.50 9.41
N ASN A 202 -1.34 0.21 9.09
CA ASN A 202 -1.92 0.59 7.81
C ASN A 202 -2.19 2.11 7.74
N TYR A 203 -3.14 2.60 8.55
CA TYR A 203 -3.51 4.00 8.63
C TYR A 203 -2.97 4.66 9.90
N VAL A 204 -2.44 5.85 9.76
CA VAL A 204 -1.87 6.63 10.87
C VAL A 204 -2.42 8.04 10.88
N ARG A 205 -2.62 8.59 12.09
CA ARG A 205 -2.78 10.03 12.30
C ARG A 205 -1.50 10.57 12.94
N VAL A 206 -0.94 11.61 12.34
CA VAL A 206 0.32 12.23 12.79
C VAL A 206 0.24 13.75 12.68
N ALA A 207 0.81 14.45 13.67
CA ALA A 207 0.96 15.89 13.64
C ALA A 207 2.41 16.29 13.32
N GLY A 208 2.60 17.39 12.61
CA GLY A 208 3.93 17.84 12.23
C GLY A 208 3.95 19.09 11.37
N LEU A 209 5.12 19.35 10.79
CA LEU A 209 5.40 20.52 9.97
C LEU A 209 5.59 20.12 8.51
N VAL A 210 4.97 20.89 7.61
CA VAL A 210 5.08 20.78 6.16
C VAL A 210 6.12 21.78 5.64
N SER A 211 7.00 21.34 4.74
CA SER A 211 7.96 22.18 4.04
C SER A 211 8.27 21.64 2.64
N ASN A 212 9.01 22.39 1.82
CA ASN A 212 9.48 21.98 0.49
C ASN A 212 8.36 21.39 -0.40
N VAL A 213 7.22 22.08 -0.46
CA VAL A 213 6.05 21.62 -1.21
C VAL A 213 6.31 21.71 -2.71
N ASN A 214 6.14 20.59 -3.39
CA ASN A 214 6.05 20.51 -4.84
C ASN A 214 4.67 19.96 -5.23
N LEU A 215 3.85 20.82 -5.82
CA LEU A 215 2.45 20.50 -6.13
C LEU A 215 2.27 19.62 -7.38
N ASN A 216 3.28 19.54 -8.25
CA ASN A 216 3.25 18.75 -9.50
C ASN A 216 1.94 18.92 -10.31
N VAL A 217 1.44 20.15 -10.45
CA VAL A 217 0.10 20.42 -11.03
C VAL A 217 -0.05 20.08 -12.51
N SER A 218 1.06 19.94 -13.25
CA SER A 218 1.08 19.82 -14.71
C SER A 218 1.32 18.41 -15.26
N GLY A 219 1.81 17.48 -14.43
CA GLY A 219 2.05 16.09 -14.83
C GLY A 219 1.50 15.21 -13.74
N GLY A 220 0.66 14.22 -14.08
CA GLY A 220 -0.17 13.45 -13.13
C GLY A 220 0.54 12.72 -11.98
N ALA A 221 1.85 12.90 -11.81
CA ALA A 221 2.62 12.49 -10.65
C ALA A 221 2.05 13.10 -9.34
N PRO A 222 2.11 12.37 -8.22
CA PRO A 222 1.68 12.88 -6.91
C PRO A 222 2.38 14.19 -6.53
N ALA A 223 1.66 15.08 -5.82
CA ALA A 223 2.31 16.18 -5.13
C ALA A 223 3.18 15.62 -3.99
N THR A 224 4.28 16.29 -3.68
CA THR A 224 5.22 15.86 -2.63
C THR A 224 5.55 17.01 -1.70
N PHE A 225 5.82 16.71 -0.44
CA PHE A 225 6.33 17.67 0.52
C PHE A 225 7.24 16.97 1.54
N THR A 226 8.10 17.74 2.20
CA THR A 226 8.84 17.26 3.37
C THR A 226 7.95 17.40 4.59
N PHE A 227 7.77 16.31 5.33
CA PHE A 227 7.04 16.28 6.59
C PHE A 227 8.00 16.00 7.75
N THR A 228 7.94 16.81 8.80
CA THR A 228 8.73 16.62 10.02
C THR A 228 7.80 16.48 11.21
N SER A 229 7.93 15.37 11.94
CA SER A 229 7.13 15.08 13.12
C SER A 229 8.01 14.51 14.23
N PRO A 230 7.79 14.89 15.50
CA PRO A 230 8.41 14.23 16.65
C PRO A 230 8.15 12.73 16.69
N ASP A 231 6.97 12.27 16.26
CA ASP A 231 6.57 10.85 16.26
C ASP A 231 7.40 10.00 15.28
N ILE A 232 8.05 10.65 14.31
CA ILE A 232 8.90 10.00 13.29
C ILE A 232 10.39 10.24 13.61
N GLY A 233 10.70 11.35 14.29
CA GLY A 233 12.05 11.69 14.74
C GLY A 233 13.01 12.16 13.64
N HIS A 234 12.59 12.15 12.37
CA HIS A 234 13.35 12.66 11.23
C HIS A 234 12.43 13.14 10.10
N PRO A 235 12.91 14.03 9.19
CA PRO A 235 12.13 14.44 8.04
C PRO A 235 11.93 13.29 7.05
N ILE A 236 10.71 13.14 6.54
CA ILE A 236 10.34 12.17 5.51
C ILE A 236 9.70 12.88 4.32
N GLN A 237 9.66 12.19 3.17
CA GLN A 237 8.78 12.60 2.08
C GLN A 237 7.34 12.17 2.40
N ALA A 238 6.40 13.06 2.16
CA ALA A 238 4.97 12.74 2.13
C ALA A 238 4.40 13.10 0.76
N LEU A 239 3.34 12.39 0.37
CA LEU A 239 2.77 12.44 -0.97
C LEU A 239 1.27 12.76 -0.91
N CYS A 240 0.74 13.38 -1.95
CA CYS A 240 -0.70 13.48 -2.19
C CYS A 240 -0.99 13.06 -3.63
N LEU A 241 -1.81 12.04 -3.83
CA LEU A 241 -2.27 11.68 -5.17
C LEU A 241 -3.01 12.84 -5.82
N GLN A 242 -2.79 13.07 -7.11
CA GLN A 242 -3.50 14.13 -7.83
C GLN A 242 -5.01 13.85 -7.86
N GLY A 243 -5.80 14.91 -7.73
CA GLY A 243 -7.27 14.83 -7.75
C GLY A 243 -7.92 14.44 -6.42
N THR A 244 -7.15 14.15 -5.36
CA THR A 244 -7.70 13.82 -4.04
C THR A 244 -7.94 15.04 -3.16
N THR A 245 -8.66 14.84 -2.06
CA THR A 245 -8.88 15.85 -1.02
C THR A 245 -7.57 16.36 -0.43
N ALA A 246 -6.64 15.45 -0.05
CA ALA A 246 -5.31 15.83 0.44
C ALA A 246 -4.54 16.75 -0.52
N ALA A 247 -4.53 16.47 -1.83
CA ALA A 247 -3.84 17.32 -2.79
C ALA A 247 -4.46 18.73 -2.86
N ARG A 248 -5.79 18.84 -2.71
CA ARG A 248 -6.48 20.12 -2.65
C ARG A 248 -6.15 20.88 -1.36
N GLN A 249 -6.17 20.20 -0.21
CA GLN A 249 -5.82 20.76 1.08
C GLN A 249 -4.36 21.24 1.12
N LEU A 250 -3.43 20.46 0.57
CA LEU A 250 -2.01 20.84 0.45
C LEU A 250 -1.84 22.16 -0.33
N ARG A 251 -2.57 22.33 -1.44
CA ARG A 251 -2.57 23.57 -2.24
C ARG A 251 -3.15 24.78 -1.50
N GLN A 252 -4.01 24.53 -0.52
CA GLN A 252 -4.74 25.54 0.23
C GLN A 252 -4.17 25.74 1.64
N LEU A 253 -3.00 25.17 1.95
CA LEU A 253 -2.38 25.33 3.26
C LEU A 253 -2.10 26.79 3.57
N ILE A 254 -2.67 27.25 4.68
CA ILE A 254 -2.43 28.58 5.26
C ILE A 254 -1.44 28.53 6.43
N SER A 255 -1.12 27.33 6.92
CA SER A 255 -0.17 27.06 7.99
C SER A 255 0.69 25.87 7.61
N ASN A 256 1.95 25.87 8.04
CA ASN A 256 2.84 24.73 7.89
C ASN A 256 2.63 23.67 8.99
N ALA A 257 1.98 24.02 10.11
CA ALA A 257 1.63 23.07 11.15
C ALA A 257 0.32 22.37 10.81
N VAL A 258 0.38 21.05 10.68
CA VAL A 258 -0.76 20.23 10.25
C VAL A 258 -0.93 18.99 11.12
N THR A 259 -2.16 18.50 11.16
CA THR A 259 -2.47 17.10 11.48
C THR A 259 -2.87 16.40 10.19
N MET A 260 -2.31 15.22 9.97
CA MET A 260 -2.55 14.42 8.77
C MET A 260 -3.08 13.04 9.13
N ILE A 261 -4.05 12.54 8.36
CA ILE A 261 -4.37 11.12 8.26
C ILE A 261 -3.71 10.61 6.99
N ALA A 262 -2.94 9.52 7.10
CA ALA A 262 -2.13 9.00 6.01
C ALA A 262 -2.06 7.47 6.02
N LEU A 263 -1.75 6.92 4.85
CA LEU A 263 -1.27 5.54 4.72
C LEU A 263 0.23 5.52 4.92
N ARG A 264 0.70 4.62 5.79
CA ARG A 264 2.14 4.36 5.98
C ARG A 264 2.65 3.52 4.83
N ASN A 265 3.80 3.84 4.28
CA ASN A 265 4.42 3.07 3.20
C ASN A 265 5.94 3.02 3.39
N ILE A 266 6.57 1.93 2.97
CA ILE A 266 8.04 1.85 2.94
C ILE A 266 8.55 2.64 1.74
N ASP A 267 9.50 3.55 1.96
CA ASP A 267 10.15 4.29 0.89
C ASP A 267 11.17 3.38 0.18
N LEU A 268 10.72 2.77 -0.92
CA LEU A 268 11.51 1.84 -1.72
C LEU A 268 12.73 2.51 -2.38
N GLN A 269 12.69 3.82 -2.64
CA GLN A 269 13.86 4.55 -3.17
C GLN A 269 14.94 4.69 -2.09
N GLN A 270 14.54 4.91 -0.84
CA GLN A 270 15.48 4.88 0.29
C GLN A 270 16.02 3.48 0.55
N ALA A 271 15.20 2.45 0.34
CA ALA A 271 15.63 1.06 0.47
C ALA A 271 16.74 0.68 -0.54
N LEU A 272 16.71 1.20 -1.78
CA LEU A 272 17.82 1.06 -2.73
C LEU A 272 19.13 1.65 -2.20
N ALA A 273 19.05 2.69 -1.37
CA ALA A 273 20.19 3.31 -0.70
C ALA A 273 20.57 2.62 0.62
N ASN A 274 20.08 1.40 0.88
CA ASN A 274 20.29 0.66 2.13
C ASN A 274 19.75 1.38 3.38
N ARG A 275 18.69 2.19 3.23
CA ARG A 275 18.05 2.90 4.36
C ARG A 275 16.59 2.48 4.50
N TYR A 276 16.22 2.01 5.69
CA TYR A 276 14.82 1.79 6.02
C TYR A 276 14.24 3.14 6.44
N VAL A 277 13.34 3.67 5.62
CA VAL A 277 12.63 4.92 5.84
C VAL A 277 11.20 4.71 5.39
N ILE A 278 10.26 5.27 6.13
CA ILE A 278 8.87 5.33 5.70
C ILE A 278 8.62 6.62 4.91
N ASN A 279 7.63 6.57 4.03
CA ASN A 279 6.96 7.77 3.55
C ASN A 279 5.46 7.65 3.85
N LEU A 280 4.76 8.77 3.72
CA LEU A 280 3.33 8.84 4.02
C LEU A 280 2.56 9.27 2.78
N LEU A 281 1.52 8.53 2.43
CA LEU A 281 0.52 9.01 1.47
C LEU A 281 -0.61 9.69 2.23
N ALA A 282 -0.72 11.01 2.09
CA ALA A 282 -1.73 11.81 2.74
C ALA A 282 -3.13 11.53 2.17
N ILE A 283 -4.10 11.36 3.07
CA ILE A 283 -5.53 11.20 2.78
C ILE A 283 -6.30 12.48 3.17
N ASP A 284 -6.01 12.99 4.37
CA ASP A 284 -6.60 14.21 4.91
C ASP A 284 -5.51 15.04 5.59
N ILE A 285 -5.47 16.34 5.29
CA ILE A 285 -4.54 17.32 5.86
C ILE A 285 -5.36 18.46 6.45
N ARG A 286 -5.23 18.66 7.76
CA ARG A 286 -5.86 19.77 8.49
C ARG A 286 -4.80 20.68 9.06
N THR A 287 -4.96 21.98 8.86
CA THR A 287 -4.15 22.97 9.58
C THR A 287 -4.45 22.88 11.07
N GLY A 288 -3.42 22.94 11.91
CA GLY A 288 -3.56 22.87 13.36
C GLY A 288 -4.55 23.91 13.89
N GLY A 289 -5.50 23.45 14.71
CA GLY A 289 -6.17 24.26 15.71
C GLY A 289 -5.42 24.21 17.03
#